data_AF-A0A7Y3DZZ5-F1
#
_entry.id   AF-A0A7Y3DZZ5-F1
#
_cell.length_a   1.000
_cell.length_b   1.000
_cell.length_c   1.000
_cell.angle_alpha   90.00
_cell.angle_beta   90.00
_cell.angle_gamma   90.00
#
_symmetry.space_group_name_H-M   'P 1'
#
loop_
_entity.id
_entity.type
_entity.pdbx_description
1 polymer ?
#
loop_
_entity_poly.entity_id
_entity_poly.type
_entity_poly.pdbx_seq_one_letter_code
_entity_poly.pdbx_strand_id
1 'polypeptide(L)'
;MKRLIIMLAAVCISQVYYSCSKDDNQENIGVLLIGEWQPRQFVYNCEGTGENTVETGTFCDQDRLIFLANGTFSSISYDNEDNCSTSQSFSGNWAVAENDLFLVVDEDPSVAQIFRANSQILRLGDLLTDNPCDTNFDSQEPSFYYYEYQRVED
;
A
#
# COMPACT_ATOMS: atom_id res chain seq x y z
N MET A 1 -36.10 -51.91 -36.95
CA MET A 1 -34.99 -50.97 -37.23
C MET A 1 -34.29 -50.74 -35.89
N LYS A 2 -33.24 -51.47 -35.49
CA LYS A 2 -31.80 -51.38 -35.85
C LYS A 2 -31.20 -49.96 -35.72
N ARG A 3 -30.23 -49.86 -34.79
CA ARG A 3 -29.08 -48.91 -34.64
C ARG A 3 -29.34 -47.67 -33.75
N LEU A 4 -28.79 -47.56 -32.54
CA LEU A 4 -27.41 -47.15 -32.15
C LEU A 4 -27.01 -45.79 -32.72
N ILE A 5 -26.86 -44.78 -31.86
CA ILE A 5 -25.72 -43.83 -31.81
C ILE A 5 -25.65 -43.28 -30.37
N ILE A 6 -24.58 -43.65 -29.67
CA ILE A 6 -24.01 -42.97 -28.51
C ILE A 6 -22.97 -42.00 -29.07
N MET A 7 -23.03 -40.72 -28.72
CA MET A 7 -21.87 -39.80 -28.63
C MET A 7 -22.24 -38.73 -27.60
N LEU A 8 -21.71 -38.79 -26.37
CA LEU A 8 -20.37 -38.34 -25.98
C LEU A 8 -20.16 -36.84 -26.27
N ALA A 9 -20.68 -36.00 -25.38
CA ALA A 9 -20.13 -34.66 -25.15
C ALA A 9 -19.64 -34.63 -23.70
N ALA A 10 -18.43 -35.15 -23.51
CA ALA A 10 -17.64 -34.99 -22.31
C ALA A 10 -17.38 -33.49 -22.11
N VAL A 11 -18.15 -32.85 -21.23
CA VAL A 11 -17.75 -31.56 -20.67
C VAL A 11 -16.70 -31.86 -19.62
N CYS A 12 -15.45 -31.82 -20.07
CA CYS A 12 -14.28 -31.76 -19.21
C CYS A 12 -14.38 -30.50 -18.35
N ILE A 13 -14.92 -30.64 -17.15
CA ILE A 13 -14.71 -29.67 -16.09
C ILE A 13 -13.23 -29.81 -15.71
N SER A 14 -12.38 -29.01 -16.35
CA SER A 14 -11.01 -28.78 -15.91
C SER A 14 -11.10 -28.10 -14.54
N GLN A 15 -11.09 -28.91 -13.48
CA GLN A 15 -10.78 -28.46 -12.14
C GLN A 15 -9.35 -27.95 -12.19
N VAL A 16 -9.19 -26.64 -12.33
CA VAL A 16 -7.90 -25.98 -12.25
C VAL A 16 -7.38 -26.20 -10.83
N TYR A 17 -6.16 -26.70 -10.78
CA TYR A 17 -5.41 -27.11 -9.62
C TYR A 17 -5.49 -26.10 -8.46
N TYR A 18 -6.13 -26.49 -7.36
CA TYR A 18 -5.77 -25.98 -6.03
C TYR A 18 -4.39 -26.56 -5.69
N SER A 19 -3.35 -25.86 -6.12
CA SER A 19 -1.99 -26.07 -5.63
C SER A 19 -1.39 -24.74 -5.26
N CYS A 20 -1.60 -24.34 -4.00
CA CYS A 20 -0.55 -23.74 -3.20
C CYS A 20 -0.70 -24.24 -1.77
N SER A 21 -0.07 -25.39 -1.54
CA SER A 21 0.41 -25.77 -0.23
C SER A 21 1.54 -24.82 0.16
N LYS A 22 1.29 -23.98 1.17
CA LYS A 22 2.28 -23.62 2.19
C LYS A 22 1.51 -23.14 3.43
N ASP A 23 1.43 -24.02 4.41
CA ASP A 23 1.33 -23.59 5.81
C ASP A 23 2.52 -22.68 6.10
N ASP A 24 2.23 -21.50 6.64
CA ASP A 24 2.94 -20.89 7.79
C ASP A 24 2.41 -19.46 7.98
N ASN A 25 1.29 -19.33 8.71
CA ASN A 25 0.93 -18.20 9.57
C ASN A 25 1.24 -16.76 9.10
N GLN A 26 1.23 -16.50 7.79
CA GLN A 26 1.32 -15.15 7.25
C GLN A 26 -0.05 -14.52 7.46
N GLU A 27 -0.17 -13.70 8.50
CA GLU A 27 -1.28 -12.76 8.61
C GLU A 27 -1.42 -12.07 7.25
N ASN A 28 -2.59 -12.21 6.63
CA ASN A 28 -2.86 -11.62 5.34
C ASN A 28 -2.58 -10.11 5.46
N ILE A 29 -1.61 -9.58 4.71
CA ILE A 29 -1.17 -8.18 4.80
C ILE A 29 -2.37 -7.25 4.68
N GLY A 30 -3.36 -7.56 3.84
CA GLY A 30 -4.59 -6.78 3.74
C GLY A 30 -5.38 -6.70 5.05
N VAL A 31 -5.41 -7.78 5.85
CA VAL A 31 -6.04 -7.76 7.19
C VAL A 31 -5.28 -6.85 8.16
N LEU A 32 -3.96 -6.82 8.06
CA LEU A 32 -3.12 -5.93 8.89
C LEU A 32 -3.37 -4.45 8.57
N LEU A 33 -3.64 -4.12 7.30
CA LEU A 33 -3.90 -2.74 6.87
C LEU A 33 -5.22 -2.19 7.42
N ILE A 34 -6.26 -3.02 7.59
CA ILE A 34 -7.59 -2.58 8.05
C ILE A 34 -7.47 -1.88 9.40
N GLY A 35 -7.95 -0.63 9.48
CA GLY A 35 -7.89 0.21 10.68
C GLY A 35 -7.52 1.66 10.36
N GLU A 36 -7.31 2.44 11.42
CA GLU A 36 -6.89 3.83 11.35
C GLU A 36 -5.39 3.98 11.64
N TRP A 37 -4.74 4.84 10.87
CA TRP A 37 -3.31 5.06 10.87
C TRP A 37 -3.01 6.56 10.92
N GLN A 38 -2.16 6.96 11.86
CA GLN A 38 -1.67 8.32 12.00
C GLN A 38 -0.23 8.40 11.47
N PRO A 39 0.09 9.30 10.53
CA PRO A 39 1.47 9.48 10.07
C PRO A 39 2.36 9.99 11.21
N ARG A 40 3.61 9.51 11.25
CA ARG A 40 4.60 9.87 12.27
C ARG A 40 5.84 10.51 11.69
N GLN A 41 6.33 9.97 10.59
CA GLN A 41 7.57 10.43 9.96
C GLN A 41 7.59 10.11 8.48
N PHE A 42 8.28 10.95 7.74
CA PHE A 42 8.69 10.69 6.37
C PHE A 42 10.17 10.33 6.39
N VAL A 43 10.53 9.23 5.73
CA VAL A 43 11.90 8.75 5.65
C VAL A 43 12.27 8.63 4.19
N TYR A 44 13.43 9.16 3.84
CA TYR A 44 14.01 8.98 2.52
C TYR A 44 15.48 8.65 2.62
N ASN A 45 16.00 7.94 1.63
CA ASN A 45 17.39 7.54 1.58
C ASN A 45 17.98 7.82 0.20
N CYS A 46 19.24 8.25 0.20
CA CYS A 46 20.07 8.33 -0.98
C CYS A 46 21.10 7.19 -0.99
N GLU A 47 20.92 6.19 -1.83
CA GLU A 47 21.91 5.15 -2.11
C GLU A 47 23.21 5.83 -2.55
N GLY A 48 24.27 5.65 -1.76
CA GLY A 48 25.57 6.32 -1.95
C GLY A 48 26.08 7.02 -0.70
N THR A 49 25.18 7.50 0.17
CA THR A 49 25.55 8.08 1.49
C THR A 49 25.49 7.06 2.62
N GLY A 50 24.63 6.05 2.48
CA GLY A 50 24.40 5.03 3.51
C GLY A 50 23.64 5.56 4.74
N GLU A 51 23.21 6.83 4.73
CA GLU A 51 22.48 7.47 5.82
C GLU A 51 21.02 7.71 5.40
N ASN A 52 20.09 7.29 6.25
CA ASN A 52 18.68 7.67 6.10
C ASN A 52 18.50 9.10 6.58
N THR A 53 17.83 9.93 5.78
CA THR A 53 17.31 11.20 6.29
C THR A 53 15.90 10.96 6.79
N VAL A 54 15.65 11.40 8.02
CA VAL A 54 14.36 11.26 8.69
C VAL A 54 13.80 12.66 8.91
N GLU A 55 12.65 12.92 8.31
CA GLU A 55 11.86 14.12 8.57
C GLU A 55 10.76 13.77 9.57
N THR A 56 10.99 14.17 10.82
CA THR A 56 10.01 14.08 11.90
C THR A 56 9.42 15.47 12.15
N GLY A 57 8.09 15.60 12.17
CA GLY A 57 7.42 16.82 12.66
C GLY A 57 6.69 17.69 11.63
N THR A 58 6.43 17.22 10.42
CA THR A 58 5.63 17.95 9.42
C THR A 58 4.14 17.57 9.42
N PHE A 59 3.73 16.57 10.18
CA PHE A 59 2.36 16.06 10.21
C PHE A 59 1.52 16.68 11.32
N CYS A 60 0.23 16.84 11.05
CA CYS A 60 -0.73 17.25 12.05
C CYS A 60 -1.24 16.04 12.82
N ASP A 61 -1.49 16.18 14.13
CA ASP A 61 -1.98 15.08 14.97
C ASP A 61 -3.34 14.51 14.54
N GLN A 62 -4.06 15.26 13.70
CA GLN A 62 -5.37 14.93 13.16
C GLN A 62 -5.29 14.21 11.81
N ASP A 63 -4.11 14.07 11.20
CA ASP A 63 -3.92 13.37 9.93
C ASP A 63 -4.26 11.88 10.09
N ARG A 64 -5.04 11.33 9.16
CA ARG A 64 -5.53 9.95 9.22
C ARG A 64 -5.48 9.28 7.86
N LEU A 65 -5.02 8.03 7.84
CA LEU A 65 -5.20 7.08 6.75
C LEU A 65 -6.04 5.92 7.27
N ILE A 66 -7.17 5.63 6.63
CA ILE A 66 -8.16 4.67 7.11
C ILE A 66 -8.41 3.63 6.03
N PHE A 67 -8.18 2.36 6.34
CA PHE A 67 -8.52 1.23 5.46
C PHE A 67 -9.69 0.45 6.05
N LEU A 68 -10.75 0.27 5.25
CA LEU A 68 -11.95 -0.46 5.63
C LEU A 68 -11.96 -1.86 5.01
N ALA A 69 -12.53 -2.82 5.74
CA ALA A 69 -12.64 -4.23 5.33
C ALA A 69 -13.44 -4.46 4.04
N ASN A 70 -14.22 -3.47 3.59
CA ASN A 70 -14.96 -3.51 2.34
C ASN A 70 -14.12 -3.13 1.10
N GLY A 71 -12.82 -2.89 1.27
CA GLY A 71 -11.91 -2.49 0.18
C GLY A 71 -11.94 -1.00 -0.15
N THR A 72 -12.50 -0.16 0.72
CA THR A 72 -12.44 1.31 0.59
C THR A 72 -11.44 1.93 1.57
N PHE A 73 -10.86 3.07 1.21
CA PHE A 73 -9.96 3.82 2.07
C PHE A 73 -10.27 5.31 2.04
N SER A 74 -9.82 6.03 3.05
CA SER A 74 -9.82 7.49 3.08
C SER A 74 -8.53 8.02 3.68
N SER A 75 -8.07 9.15 3.17
CA SER A 75 -6.96 9.92 3.71
C SER A 75 -7.45 11.31 4.07
N ILE A 76 -7.05 11.80 5.23
CA ILE A 76 -7.30 13.16 5.71
C ILE A 76 -5.95 13.73 6.11
N SER A 77 -5.59 14.86 5.51
CA SER A 77 -4.40 15.63 5.87
C SER A 77 -4.78 17.06 6.21
N TYR A 78 -4.10 17.63 7.18
CA TYR A 78 -4.26 19.02 7.59
C TYR A 78 -3.03 19.84 7.19
N ASP A 79 -3.27 21.09 6.82
CA ASP A 79 -2.22 22.03 6.44
C ASP A 79 -1.43 22.46 7.69
N ASN A 80 -0.16 22.09 7.73
CA ASN A 80 0.73 22.41 8.84
C ASN A 80 1.12 23.91 8.89
N GLU A 81 1.12 24.61 7.76
CA GLU A 81 1.39 26.06 7.69
C GLU A 81 0.23 26.87 8.29
N ASP A 82 -0.99 26.33 8.20
CA ASP A 82 -2.22 26.95 8.73
C ASP A 82 -2.60 26.40 10.12
N ASN A 83 -1.60 26.05 10.94
CA ASN A 83 -1.77 25.48 12.29
C ASN A 83 -2.73 24.29 12.34
N CYS A 84 -2.72 23.43 11.32
CA CYS A 84 -3.59 22.26 11.22
C CYS A 84 -5.09 22.60 11.20
N SER A 85 -5.48 23.78 10.70
CA SER A 85 -6.88 24.21 10.71
C SER A 85 -7.64 23.91 9.42
N THR A 86 -6.93 23.85 8.28
CA THR A 86 -7.50 23.52 6.98
C THR A 86 -7.21 22.05 6.65
N SER A 87 -8.24 21.27 6.32
CA SER A 87 -8.10 19.86 5.94
C SER A 87 -8.36 19.63 4.46
N GLN A 88 -7.62 18.68 3.89
CA GLN A 88 -7.93 18.06 2.62
C GLN A 88 -8.21 16.57 2.85
N SER A 89 -9.14 16.01 2.09
CA SER A 89 -9.48 14.61 2.19
C SER A 89 -9.77 14.01 0.83
N PHE A 90 -9.35 12.76 0.64
CA PHE A 90 -9.70 11.97 -0.52
C PHE A 90 -10.04 10.54 -0.09
N SER A 91 -10.79 9.84 -0.92
CA SER A 91 -11.23 8.48 -0.66
C SER A 91 -11.24 7.68 -1.94
N GLY A 92 -11.10 6.36 -1.81
CA GLY A 92 -11.02 5.49 -2.97
C GLY A 92 -11.18 4.03 -2.61
N ASN A 93 -10.81 3.17 -3.56
CA ASN A 93 -10.71 1.73 -3.35
C ASN A 93 -9.27 1.32 -3.16
N TRP A 94 -9.04 0.25 -2.40
CA TRP A 94 -7.72 -0.34 -2.23
C TRP A 94 -7.75 -1.85 -2.39
N ALA A 95 -6.61 -2.39 -2.83
CA ALA A 95 -6.35 -3.83 -2.87
C ALA A 95 -4.86 -4.08 -2.59
N VAL A 96 -4.54 -5.29 -2.12
CA VAL A 96 -3.16 -5.72 -1.93
C VAL A 96 -2.88 -6.97 -2.76
N ALA A 97 -1.76 -6.97 -3.45
CA ALA A 97 -1.19 -8.16 -4.04
C ALA A 97 0.29 -8.23 -3.66
N GLU A 98 0.70 -9.32 -3.02
CA GLU A 98 2.05 -9.47 -2.45
C GLU A 98 2.39 -8.31 -1.50
N ASN A 99 3.30 -7.42 -1.89
CA ASN A 99 3.72 -6.25 -1.13
C ASN A 99 3.27 -4.92 -1.77
N ASP A 100 2.45 -4.97 -2.82
CA ASP A 100 1.97 -3.78 -3.50
C ASP A 100 0.57 -3.43 -3.01
N LEU A 101 0.40 -2.17 -2.63
CA LEU A 101 -0.87 -1.54 -2.31
C LEU A 101 -1.35 -0.76 -3.53
N PHE A 102 -2.46 -1.22 -4.11
CA PHE A 102 -3.13 -0.55 -5.22
C PHE A 102 -4.18 0.39 -4.64
N LEU A 103 -4.15 1.65 -5.03
CA LEU A 103 -5.11 2.68 -4.63
C LEU A 103 -5.79 3.23 -5.88
N VAL A 104 -7.11 3.41 -5.84
CA VAL A 104 -7.87 4.01 -6.95
C VAL A 104 -8.71 5.15 -6.40
N VAL A 105 -8.42 6.38 -6.84
CA VAL A 105 -9.16 7.61 -6.50
C VAL A 105 -9.70 8.18 -7.79
N ASP A 106 -11.01 8.40 -7.90
CA ASP A 106 -11.64 8.98 -9.09
C ASP A 106 -11.20 8.33 -10.43
N GLU A 107 -11.13 7.00 -10.45
CA GLU A 107 -10.69 6.17 -11.59
C GLU A 107 -9.18 6.27 -11.94
N ASP A 108 -8.39 6.98 -11.16
CA ASP A 108 -6.93 7.08 -11.33
C ASP A 108 -6.20 6.07 -10.42
N PRO A 109 -5.57 5.03 -10.99
CA PRO A 109 -4.84 4.04 -10.21
C PRO A 109 -3.43 4.52 -9.84
N SER A 110 -3.04 4.28 -8.60
CA SER A 110 -1.67 4.44 -8.11
C SER A 110 -1.24 3.20 -7.34
N VAL A 111 0.07 3.01 -7.23
CA VAL A 111 0.67 1.88 -6.53
C VAL A 111 1.65 2.42 -5.49
N ALA A 112 1.61 1.86 -4.29
CA ALA A 112 2.59 2.09 -3.25
C ALA A 112 3.14 0.74 -2.76
N GLN A 113 4.41 0.71 -2.37
CA GLN A 113 5.03 -0.47 -1.76
C GLN A 113 4.81 -0.51 -0.26
N ILE A 114 4.48 -1.70 0.24
CA ILE A 114 4.37 -2.02 1.66
C ILE A 114 5.73 -2.53 2.15
N PHE A 115 6.52 -1.64 2.74
CA PHE A 115 7.80 -1.99 3.34
C PHE A 115 7.62 -2.74 4.68
N ARG A 116 6.53 -2.43 5.41
CA ARG A 116 6.21 -3.08 6.69
C ARG A 116 4.73 -2.91 7.02
N ALA A 117 4.09 -3.96 7.49
CA ALA A 117 2.78 -3.92 8.13
C ALA A 117 2.75 -4.88 9.33
N ASN A 118 2.23 -4.42 10.46
CA ASN A 118 1.91 -5.22 11.66
C ASN A 118 0.83 -4.48 12.46
N SER A 119 0.46 -4.97 13.64
CA SER A 119 -0.61 -4.38 14.45
C SER A 119 -0.39 -2.92 14.89
N GLN A 120 0.84 -2.39 14.82
CA GLN A 120 1.20 -1.08 15.36
C GLN A 120 1.86 -0.15 14.36
N ILE A 121 2.58 -0.69 13.37
CA ILE A 121 3.39 0.09 12.43
C ILE A 121 3.05 -0.31 11.00
N LEU A 122 2.82 0.71 10.17
CA LEU A 122 2.67 0.61 8.72
C LEU A 122 3.72 1.50 8.04
N ARG A 123 4.41 1.00 7.02
CA ARG A 123 5.32 1.76 6.17
C ARG A 123 4.93 1.61 4.71
N LEU A 124 4.53 2.72 4.10
CA LEU A 124 4.11 2.80 2.71
C LEU A 124 4.99 3.79 1.96
N GLY A 125 5.43 3.45 0.75
CA GLY A 125 6.27 4.34 -0.03
C GLY A 125 6.59 3.80 -1.41
N ASP A 126 7.73 4.18 -1.95
CA ASP A 126 8.16 3.75 -3.28
C ASP A 126 9.68 3.59 -3.38
N LEU A 127 10.12 2.79 -4.36
CA LEU A 127 11.50 2.66 -4.80
C LEU A 127 11.67 3.47 -6.08
N LEU A 128 12.59 4.41 -6.09
CA LEU A 128 12.84 5.29 -7.22
C LEU A 128 14.04 4.74 -8.02
N THR A 129 13.80 4.34 -9.27
CA THR A 129 14.79 3.64 -10.11
C THR A 129 15.66 4.58 -10.95
N ASP A 130 15.26 5.85 -11.09
CA ASP A 130 15.88 6.79 -12.03
C ASP A 130 16.88 7.70 -11.30
N ASN A 131 18.10 7.19 -11.14
CA ASN A 131 19.31 7.91 -10.73
C ASN A 131 19.16 8.77 -9.44
N PRO A 132 18.94 8.11 -8.29
CA PRO A 132 18.83 8.82 -7.06
C PRO A 132 20.18 9.45 -6.68
N CYS A 133 20.17 10.75 -6.44
CA CYS A 133 21.26 11.49 -5.80
C CYS A 133 22.50 11.77 -6.69
N ASP A 134 22.27 12.14 -7.97
CA ASP A 134 23.28 12.83 -8.76
C ASP A 134 23.60 14.20 -8.15
N THR A 135 24.82 14.37 -7.66
CA THR A 135 25.31 15.57 -6.97
C THR A 135 25.42 16.80 -7.87
N ASN A 136 25.06 16.68 -9.16
CA ASN A 136 25.13 17.77 -10.14
C ASN A 136 23.80 18.52 -10.36
N PHE A 137 22.69 18.09 -9.75
CA PHE A 137 21.40 18.77 -9.87
C PHE A 137 20.88 19.23 -8.50
N ASP A 138 20.29 20.43 -8.45
CA ASP A 138 19.70 21.07 -7.26
C ASP A 138 18.50 20.30 -6.64
N SER A 139 18.18 19.11 -7.14
CA SER A 139 17.11 18.24 -6.65
C SER A 139 17.67 16.82 -6.44
N GLN A 140 18.00 16.49 -5.19
CA GLN A 140 18.33 15.12 -4.81
C GLN A 140 17.02 14.31 -4.74
N GLU A 141 16.70 13.56 -5.78
CA GLU A 141 15.64 12.55 -5.70
C GLU A 141 16.15 11.34 -4.90
N PRO A 142 15.42 10.86 -3.88
CA PRO A 142 15.86 9.75 -3.06
C PRO A 142 15.80 8.42 -3.82
N SER A 143 16.55 7.40 -3.39
CA SER A 143 16.48 6.02 -3.94
C SER A 143 15.24 5.28 -3.47
N PHE A 144 14.76 5.62 -2.28
CA PHE A 144 13.47 5.21 -1.80
C PHE A 144 12.96 6.22 -0.79
N TYR A 145 11.65 6.26 -0.62
CA TYR A 145 11.03 6.95 0.47
C TYR A 145 9.90 6.11 1.05
N TYR A 146 9.53 6.37 2.31
CA TYR A 146 8.30 5.87 2.89
C TYR A 146 7.76 6.81 3.96
N TYR A 147 6.45 6.81 4.10
CA TYR A 147 5.76 7.32 5.27
C TYR A 147 5.61 6.18 6.28
N GLU A 148 6.00 6.44 7.52
CA GLU A 148 5.68 5.55 8.64
C GLU A 148 4.43 6.06 9.36
N TYR A 149 3.50 5.15 9.59
CA TYR A 149 2.27 5.39 10.32
C TYR A 149 2.23 4.53 11.58
N GLN A 150 1.62 5.09 12.61
CA GLN A 150 1.26 4.38 13.83
C GLN A 150 -0.23 4.09 13.83
N ARG A 151 -0.60 2.90 14.32
CA ARG A 151 -2.00 2.54 14.55
C ARG A 151 -2.64 3.51 15.55
N VAL A 152 -3.85 3.99 15.24
CA VAL A 152 -4.68 4.68 16.22
C VAL A 152 -5.43 3.61 17.01
N GLU A 153 -5.26 3.60 18.33
CA GLU A 153 -6.01 2.72 19.23
C GLU A 153 -7.27 3.47 19.69
N ASP A 154 -8.41 2.77 19.67
CA ASP A 154 -9.69 3.25 20.21
C ASP A 154 -9.72 3.30 21.74
#